data_AF-A0A937BDQ1-F1
#
_entry.id   AF-A0A937BDQ1-F1
#
_cell.length_a   1.000
_cell.length_b   1.000
_cell.length_c   1.000
_cell.angle_alpha   90.00
_cell.angle_beta   90.00
_cell.angle_gamma   90.00
#
_symmetry.space_group_name_H-M   'P 1'
#
loop_
_entity.id
_entity.type
_entity.pdbx_description
1 polymer ?
#
loop_
_entity_poly.entity_id
_entity_poly.type
_entity_poly.pdbx_seq_one_letter_code
_entity_poly.pdbx_strand_id
1 'polypeptide(L)'
;MSYTVTSNGGSSRSGTITIGGQSFQITQAGVCSYSLSPTNNLSIPMGGGSYSVNVNTQAGCAWTASESLSWVSITSGSSGIDDGTKNYTVSSNPGTARAGYASL
;
A
#
# COMPACT_ATOMS: atom_id res chain seq x y z
N MET A 1 25.05 23.23 19.89
CA MET A 1 24.00 22.21 20.13
C MET A 1 23.72 21.53 18.80
N SER A 2 24.07 20.25 18.63
CA SER A 2 23.73 19.48 17.44
C SER A 2 22.56 18.55 17.77
N TYR A 3 21.62 18.40 16.84
CA TYR A 3 20.56 17.41 16.91
C TYR A 3 20.78 16.38 15.80
N THR A 4 20.64 15.11 16.12
CA THR A 4 20.67 14.01 15.15
C THR A 4 19.25 13.50 14.96
N VAL A 5 18.84 13.37 13.69
CA VAL A 5 17.51 12.84 13.34
C VAL A 5 17.71 11.49 12.66
N THR A 6 17.19 10.41 13.24
CA THR A 6 17.22 9.05 12.67
C THR A 6 16.36 8.99 11.40
N SER A 7 16.72 8.19 10.39
CA SER A 7 15.98 8.09 9.12
C SER A 7 14.49 7.84 9.30
N ASN A 8 13.64 8.54 8.56
CA ASN A 8 12.19 8.36 8.58
C ASN A 8 11.72 7.46 7.44
N GLY A 9 11.55 6.18 7.74
CA GLY A 9 11.05 5.19 6.78
C GLY A 9 9.53 5.23 6.55
N GLY A 10 8.80 6.20 7.10
CA GLY A 10 7.36 6.36 6.94
C GLY A 10 6.99 7.65 6.19
N SER A 11 5.81 8.22 6.43
CA SER A 11 5.47 9.55 5.92
C SER A 11 6.23 10.67 6.63
N SER A 12 6.36 11.82 5.97
CA SER A 12 7.02 13.00 6.54
C SER A 12 6.47 13.35 7.92
N ARG A 13 7.37 13.54 8.88
CA ARG A 13 7.02 13.84 10.28
C ARG A 13 7.61 15.16 10.72
N SER A 14 6.94 15.82 11.67
CA SER A 14 7.42 17.04 12.28
C SER A 14 7.51 16.89 13.80
N GLY A 15 8.50 17.55 14.40
CA GLY A 15 8.65 17.68 15.84
C GLY A 15 9.06 19.10 16.21
N THR A 16 8.91 19.46 17.47
CA THR A 16 9.29 20.79 17.98
C THR A 16 10.31 20.66 19.10
N ILE A 17 11.34 21.51 19.06
CA ILE A 17 12.27 21.71 20.17
C ILE A 17 11.91 23.05 20.81
N THR A 18 11.65 23.06 22.13
CA THR A 18 11.36 24.29 22.86
C THR A 18 12.50 24.63 23.81
N ILE A 19 13.04 25.86 23.72
CA ILE A 19 14.10 26.37 24.59
C ILE A 19 13.68 27.76 25.10
N GLY A 20 13.55 27.92 26.42
CA GLY A 20 13.23 29.22 27.03
C GLY A 20 11.90 29.84 26.54
N GLY A 21 10.93 29.01 26.14
CA GLY A 21 9.65 29.46 25.58
C GLY A 21 9.64 29.71 24.07
N GLN A 22 10.77 29.60 23.37
CA GLN A 22 10.84 29.66 21.92
C GLN A 22 10.80 28.25 21.31
N SER A 23 9.99 28.07 20.27
CA SER A 23 9.81 26.79 19.58
C SER A 23 10.54 26.79 18.23
N PHE A 24 11.30 25.73 17.98
CA PHE A 24 11.94 25.45 16.70
C PHE A 24 11.32 24.20 16.08
N GLN A 25 10.75 24.32 14.88
CA GLN A 25 10.13 23.22 14.17
C GLN A 25 11.16 22.47 13.33
N ILE A 26 11.19 21.14 13.48
CA ILE A 26 11.97 20.22 12.66
C ILE A 26 11.00 19.44 11.80
N THR A 27 11.16 19.52 10.48
CA THR A 27 10.44 18.66 9.53
C THR A 27 11.43 17.67 8.92
N GLN A 28 11.06 16.40 8.96
CA GLN A 28 11.83 15.32 8.37
C GLN A 28 11.04 14.67 7.23
N ALA A 29 11.61 14.69 6.02
CA ALA A 29 11.05 13.98 4.87
C ALA A 29 10.96 12.48 5.16
N GLY A 30 9.86 11.87 4.75
CA GLY A 30 9.64 10.43 4.81
C GLY A 30 10.00 9.72 3.50
N VAL A 31 10.24 8.41 3.56
CA VAL A 31 10.38 7.52 2.38
C VAL A 31 9.50 6.29 2.59
N CYS A 32 8.48 6.13 1.76
CA CYS A 32 7.59 4.97 1.78
C CYS A 32 8.07 3.88 0.82
N SER A 33 7.89 2.61 1.19
CA SER A 33 8.09 1.45 0.33
C SER A 33 6.86 0.56 0.36
N TYR A 34 6.43 0.11 -0.82
CA TYR A 34 5.21 -0.67 -0.97
C TYR A 34 5.52 -2.06 -1.47
N SER A 35 4.88 -3.07 -0.88
CA SER A 35 4.94 -4.45 -1.37
C SER A 35 3.57 -5.10 -1.28
N LEU A 36 3.32 -6.04 -2.18
CA LEU A 36 2.12 -6.87 -2.18
C LEU A 36 2.42 -8.25 -1.61
N SER A 37 1.45 -8.89 -0.97
CA SER A 37 1.56 -10.27 -0.53
C SER A 37 0.21 -11.00 -0.61
N PRO A 38 0.14 -12.17 -1.26
CA PRO A 38 1.23 -12.84 -2.00
C PRO A 38 1.57 -12.10 -3.31
N THR A 39 2.87 -12.01 -3.65
CA THR A 39 3.37 -11.52 -4.95
C THR A 39 3.27 -12.56 -6.06
N ASN A 40 2.94 -13.80 -5.71
CA ASN A 40 2.99 -14.93 -6.61
C ASN A 40 1.79 -14.90 -7.57
N ASN A 41 1.98 -15.38 -8.80
CA ASN A 41 0.89 -15.67 -9.73
C ASN A 41 -0.17 -16.54 -9.04
N LEU A 42 -1.30 -15.94 -8.69
CA LEU A 42 -2.45 -16.65 -8.14
C LEU A 42 -3.06 -17.47 -9.28
N SER A 43 -2.95 -18.80 -9.18
CA SER A 43 -3.66 -19.71 -10.09
C SER A 43 -5.13 -19.72 -9.71
N ILE A 44 -5.94 -18.96 -10.43
CA ILE A 44 -7.37 -18.83 -10.19
C ILE A 44 -8.11 -19.92 -10.98
N PRO A 45 -8.94 -20.77 -10.32
CA PRO A 45 -9.77 -21.75 -10.99
C PRO A 45 -10.71 -21.11 -12.03
N MET A 46 -11.13 -21.89 -13.03
CA MET A 46 -12.00 -21.42 -14.11
C MET A 46 -13.32 -20.79 -13.62
N GLY A 47 -13.78 -21.12 -12.42
CA GLY A 47 -14.98 -20.54 -11.81
C GLY A 47 -14.81 -19.09 -11.35
N GLY A 48 -13.58 -18.56 -11.34
CA GLY A 48 -13.29 -17.28 -10.72
C GLY A 48 -13.34 -17.37 -9.19
N GLY A 49 -13.69 -16.28 -8.51
CA GLY A 49 -13.89 -16.25 -7.06
C GLY A 49 -13.47 -14.94 -6.42
N SER A 50 -13.60 -14.88 -5.09
CA SER A 50 -13.12 -13.77 -4.28
C SER A 50 -11.73 -14.09 -3.74
N TYR A 51 -10.82 -13.14 -3.86
CA TYR A 51 -9.43 -13.24 -3.45
C TYR A 51 -9.02 -12.00 -2.65
N SER A 52 -7.93 -12.12 -1.91
CA SER A 52 -7.35 -11.01 -1.16
C SER A 52 -5.85 -10.89 -1.43
N VAL A 53 -5.37 -9.64 -1.38
CA VAL A 53 -3.95 -9.31 -1.41
C VAL A 53 -3.67 -8.28 -0.32
N ASN A 54 -2.60 -8.49 0.43
CA ASN A 54 -2.14 -7.55 1.44
C ASN A 54 -1.18 -6.54 0.81
N VAL A 55 -1.33 -5.30 1.21
CA VAL A 55 -0.38 -4.21 1.01
C VAL A 55 0.42 -4.07 2.29
N ASN A 56 1.74 -4.19 2.19
CA ASN A 56 2.63 -3.87 3.29
C ASN A 56 3.38 -2.58 2.97
N THR A 57 3.35 -1.65 3.92
CA THR A 57 4.05 -0.36 3.86
C THR A 57 4.37 0.13 5.27
N GLN A 58 5.20 1.16 5.38
CA GLN A 58 5.52 1.75 6.67
C GLN A 58 4.41 2.67 7.19
N ALA A 59 4.47 2.94 8.49
CA ALA A 59 3.51 3.82 9.16
C ALA A 59 3.46 5.23 8.55
N GLY A 60 2.25 5.77 8.43
CA GLY A 60 1.90 7.03 7.80
C GLY A 60 1.87 7.01 6.27
N CYS A 61 2.24 5.90 5.61
CA CYS A 61 2.30 5.83 4.15
C CYS A 61 0.93 5.52 3.56
N ALA A 62 0.37 6.50 2.85
CA ALA A 62 -0.85 6.31 2.07
C ALA A 62 -0.53 5.52 0.78
N TRP A 63 -1.49 4.71 0.33
CA TRP A 63 -1.45 4.01 -0.95
C TRP A 63 -2.83 3.95 -1.58
N THR A 64 -2.85 3.69 -2.89
CA THR A 64 -4.05 3.41 -3.69
C THR A 64 -3.86 2.04 -4.36
N ALA A 65 -4.92 1.42 -4.89
CA ALA A 65 -4.84 0.36 -5.91
C ALA A 65 -5.62 0.80 -7.11
N SER A 66 -5.13 0.39 -8.26
CA SER A 66 -5.85 0.43 -9.51
C SER A 66 -5.86 -0.96 -10.13
N GLU A 67 -6.95 -1.27 -10.81
CA GLU A 67 -7.13 -2.49 -11.58
C GLU A 67 -7.40 -2.08 -13.03
N SER A 68 -6.78 -2.78 -13.99
CA SER A 68 -6.89 -2.46 -15.42
C SER A 68 -7.56 -3.58 -16.23
N LEU A 69 -7.85 -4.72 -15.59
CA LEU A 69 -8.43 -5.88 -16.23
C LEU A 69 -9.94 -5.84 -16.15
N SER A 70 -10.62 -6.03 -17.29
CA SER A 70 -12.09 -6.04 -17.36
C SER A 70 -12.77 -7.21 -16.64
N TRP A 71 -12.00 -8.22 -16.25
CA TRP A 71 -12.46 -9.45 -15.59
C TRP A 71 -12.03 -9.55 -14.11
N VAL A 72 -11.39 -8.50 -13.58
CA VAL A 72 -11.04 -8.34 -12.17
C VAL A 72 -11.72 -7.09 -11.63
N SER A 73 -12.29 -7.15 -10.43
CA SER A 73 -12.92 -6.01 -9.77
C SER A 73 -12.47 -5.91 -8.33
N ILE A 74 -11.93 -4.75 -7.93
CA ILE A 74 -11.57 -4.48 -6.53
C ILE A 74 -12.88 -4.24 -5.76
N THR A 75 -13.18 -5.12 -4.81
CA THR A 75 -14.41 -5.05 -4.01
C THR A 75 -14.23 -4.24 -2.72
N SER A 76 -13.02 -4.19 -2.16
CA SER A 76 -12.72 -3.35 -1.00
C SER A 76 -11.24 -3.04 -0.87
N GLY A 77 -10.92 -1.96 -0.14
CA GLY A 77 -9.55 -1.57 0.17
C GLY A 77 -8.81 -0.98 -1.05
N SER A 78 -9.46 -0.17 -1.88
CA SER A 78 -8.81 0.51 -3.00
C SER A 78 -7.85 1.62 -2.56
N SER A 79 -7.90 2.06 -1.30
CA SER A 79 -6.94 2.99 -0.70
C SER A 79 -6.78 2.70 0.79
N GLY A 80 -5.62 3.05 1.35
CA GLY A 80 -5.33 2.85 2.76
C GLY A 80 -4.14 3.67 3.23
N ILE A 81 -3.91 3.68 4.53
CA ILE A 81 -2.73 4.20 5.21
C ILE A 81 -2.16 3.04 6.02
N ASP A 82 -0.84 2.93 6.09
CA ASP A 82 -0.16 1.80 6.73
C ASP A 82 -0.47 0.48 6.00
N ASP A 83 -0.21 -0.66 6.63
CA ASP A 83 -0.58 -1.96 6.09
C ASP A 83 -2.11 -2.07 5.88
N GLY A 84 -2.52 -2.81 4.85
CA GLY A 84 -3.94 -3.11 4.68
C GLY A 84 -4.24 -4.20 3.66
N THR A 85 -5.46 -4.73 3.73
CA THR A 85 -5.90 -5.83 2.86
C THR A 85 -6.84 -5.32 1.78
N LYS A 86 -6.58 -5.73 0.54
CA LYS A 86 -7.46 -5.53 -0.61
C LYS A 86 -8.21 -6.81 -0.89
N ASN A 87 -9.50 -6.69 -1.13
CA ASN A 87 -10.30 -7.79 -1.64
C ASN A 87 -10.67 -7.48 -3.10
N TYR A 88 -10.62 -8.50 -3.94
CA TYR A 88 -11.00 -8.40 -5.33
C TYR A 88 -11.70 -9.67 -5.79
N THR A 89 -12.54 -9.55 -6.81
CA THR A 89 -13.21 -10.67 -7.44
C THR A 89 -12.69 -10.86 -8.85
N VAL A 90 -12.57 -12.12 -9.24
CA VAL A 90 -12.21 -12.52 -10.58
C VAL A 90 -13.38 -13.25 -11.20
N SER A 91 -13.83 -12.78 -12.37
CA SER A 91 -14.91 -13.42 -13.11
C SER A 91 -14.50 -14.81 -13.59
N SER A 92 -15.48 -15.69 -13.86
CA SER A 92 -15.21 -17.01 -14.44
C SER A 92 -14.55 -16.89 -15.82
N ASN A 93 -13.72 -17.88 -16.15
CA ASN A 93 -13.03 -18.00 -17.44
C ASN A 93 -13.18 -19.43 -18.00
N PRO A 94 -14.32 -19.78 -18.61
CA PRO A 94 -14.55 -21.11 -19.18
C PRO A 94 -13.81 -21.36 -20.52
N GLY A 95 -13.08 -20.36 -21.04
CA GLY A 95 -12.31 -20.45 -22.28
C GLY A 95 -10.80 -20.65 -22.06
N THR A 96 -9.97 -20.14 -22.97
CA THR A 96 -8.49 -20.20 -22.88
C THR A 96 -7.95 -19.47 -21.65
N ALA A 97 -6.87 -19.98 -21.06
CA ALA A 97 -6.21 -19.36 -19.91
C ALA A 97 -5.88 -17.88 -20.16
N ARG A 98 -6.12 -17.03 -19.16
CA ARG A 98 -5.85 -15.59 -19.19
C ARG A 98 -4.97 -15.21 -18.01
N ALA A 99 -4.10 -14.21 -18.21
CA ALA A 99 -3.23 -13.65 -17.19
C ALA A 99 -3.41 -12.13 -17.13
N GLY A 100 -3.15 -11.54 -15.96
CA GLY A 100 -3.19 -10.11 -15.74
C GLY A 100 -2.51 -9.73 -14.43
N TYR A 101 -2.30 -8.42 -14.23
CA TYR A 101 -1.60 -7.86 -13.08
C TYR A 101 -2.41 -6.74 -12.45
N ALA A 102 -2.43 -6.70 -11.11
CA ALA A 102 -2.94 -5.59 -10.33
C ALA A 102 -1.77 -4.73 -9.82
N SER A 103 -1.92 -3.41 -9.81
CA SER A 103 -0.90 -2.47 -9.34
C SER A 103 -1.40 -1.59 -8.20
N LEU A 104 -0.48 -1.20 -7.32
CA LEU A 104 -0.69 -0.18 -6.29
C LEU A 104 -0.55 1.22 -6.90
#